data_AF-A0A1G6BNT7-F1
#
_entry.id   AF-A0A1G6BNT7-F1
#
_cell.length_a   1.000
_cell.length_b   1.000
_cell.length_c   1.000
_cell.angle_alpha   90.00
_cell.angle_beta   90.00
_cell.angle_gamma   90.00
#
_symmetry.space_group_name_H-M   'P 1'
#
loop_
_entity.id
_entity.type
_entity.pdbx_description
1 polymer ?
#
loop_
_entity_poly.entity_id
_entity_poly.type
_entity_poly.pdbx_seq_one_letter_code
_entity_poly.pdbx_strand_id
1 'polypeptide(L)'
;MNKLGSEFFKAIDQFERGVIGGATWRQVIMVVGIVIGIALATVISLLKLPNILFYLSLALTVPPAFVYGIKKDEDIKEIITFKLKVQERAYQTEYESEETHGPFIPQKGVHEWNDPN
;
A
#
# COMPACT_ATOMS: atom_id res chain seq x y z
N MET A 1 -20.46 -10.38 1.66
CA MET A 1 -19.23 -10.34 0.84
C MET A 1 -18.09 -10.86 1.69
N ASN A 2 -17.59 -12.06 1.39
CA ASN A 2 -16.47 -12.64 2.12
C ASN A 2 -15.18 -11.91 1.73
N LYS A 3 -14.49 -11.35 2.72
CA LYS A 3 -13.15 -10.80 2.53
C LYS A 3 -12.22 -11.98 2.21
N LEU A 4 -11.42 -11.87 1.15
CA LEU A 4 -10.46 -12.91 0.77
C LEU A 4 -9.30 -12.94 1.78
N GLY A 5 -8.69 -14.11 1.97
CA GLY A 5 -7.67 -14.38 3.00
C GLY A 5 -6.50 -13.39 3.06
N SER A 6 -6.14 -12.72 1.97
CA SER A 6 -5.05 -11.74 1.93
C SER A 6 -5.32 -10.47 2.75
N GLU A 7 -6.59 -10.05 2.86
CA GLU A 7 -6.99 -8.88 3.65
C GLU A 7 -6.92 -9.17 5.17
N PHE A 8 -7.10 -10.43 5.58
CA PHE A 8 -7.01 -10.82 6.99
C PHE A 8 -5.57 -10.82 7.50
N PHE A 9 -4.60 -11.25 6.68
CA PHE A 9 -3.18 -11.17 7.05
C PHE A 9 -2.70 -9.71 7.18
N LYS A 10 -3.19 -8.82 6.31
CA LYS A 10 -2.83 -7.39 6.33
C LYS A 10 -3.29 -6.68 7.63
N ALA A 11 -4.47 -7.04 8.14
CA ALA A 11 -5.00 -6.47 9.37
C ALA A 11 -4.26 -6.93 10.64
N ILE A 12 -3.75 -8.16 10.66
CA ILE A 12 -3.02 -8.72 11.81
C ILE A 12 -1.58 -8.20 11.84
N ASP A 13 -0.93 -8.02 10.68
CA ASP A 13 0.43 -7.48 10.55
C ASP A 13 0.51 -5.97 10.92
N GLN A 14 -0.61 -5.26 10.86
CA GLN A 14 -0.67 -3.86 11.26
C GLN A 14 -0.54 -3.64 12.78
N PHE A 15 -0.69 -4.69 13.60
CA PHE A 15 -0.71 -4.55 15.07
C PHE A 15 0.71 -4.39 15.63
N GLU A 16 1.06 -3.15 16.03
CA GLU A 16 2.34 -2.86 16.67
C GLU A 16 2.24 -2.91 18.20
N ARG A 17 3.18 -3.62 18.83
CA ARG A 17 3.25 -3.71 20.29
C ARG A 17 3.69 -2.37 20.90
N GLY A 18 2.93 -1.88 21.88
CA GLY A 18 3.32 -0.71 22.67
C GLY A 18 4.57 -0.97 23.50
N VAL A 19 5.48 0.00 23.54
CA VAL A 19 6.78 -0.08 24.24
C VAL A 19 6.76 0.75 25.53
N ILE A 20 6.31 2.00 25.48
CA ILE A 20 6.31 2.92 26.64
C ILE A 20 4.91 3.48 26.83
N GLY A 21 4.26 3.14 27.95
CA GLY A 21 2.93 3.70 28.29
C GLY A 21 1.83 3.44 27.25
N GLY A 22 1.98 2.41 26.41
CA GLY A 22 1.07 2.12 25.29
C GLY A 22 1.45 2.76 23.96
N ALA A 23 2.45 3.66 23.91
CA ALA A 23 2.96 4.21 22.67
C ALA A 23 3.82 3.18 21.91
N THR A 24 3.65 3.10 20.59
CA THR A 24 4.48 2.22 19.73
C THR A 24 5.88 2.81 19.55
N TRP A 25 6.85 1.97 19.17
CA TRP A 25 8.23 2.43 18.93
C TRP A 25 8.28 3.54 17.85
N ARG A 26 7.44 3.44 16.83
CA ARG A 26 7.32 4.47 15.79
C ARG A 26 6.87 5.81 16.33
N GLN A 27 5.91 5.81 17.26
CA GLN A 27 5.46 7.04 17.91
C GLN A 27 6.55 7.66 18.80
N VAL A 28 7.38 6.84 19.45
CA VAL A 28 8.56 7.33 20.19
C VAL A 28 9.54 8.01 19.23
N ILE A 29 9.87 7.36 18.11
CA ILE A 29 10.74 7.94 17.07
C ILE A 29 10.16 9.25 16.52
N MET A 30 8.85 9.31 16.28
CA MET A 30 8.17 10.52 15.83
C MET A 30 8.34 11.67 16.82
N VAL A 31 8.11 11.43 18.11
CA VAL A 31 8.27 12.46 19.15
C VAL A 31 9.72 12.94 19.19
N VAL A 32 10.69 12.03 19.15
CA VAL A 32 12.12 12.39 19.11
C VAL A 32 12.44 13.23 17.87
N GLY A 33 11.96 12.84 16.69
CA GLY A 33 12.15 13.58 15.45
C GLY A 33 11.55 14.99 15.49
N ILE A 34 10.36 15.14 16.07
CA ILE A 34 9.71 16.44 16.26
C ILE A 34 10.52 17.31 17.23
N VAL A 35 10.96 16.76 18.36
CA VAL A 35 11.80 17.48 19.33
C VAL A 35 13.10 17.97 18.70
N ILE A 36 13.74 17.14 17.88
CA ILE A 36 14.93 17.54 17.11
C ILE A 36 14.60 18.66 16.12
N GLY A 37 13.49 18.57 15.40
CA GLY A 37 13.04 19.62 14.48
C GLY A 37 12.82 20.96 15.18
N ILE A 38 12.16 20.94 16.33
CA ILE A 38 11.94 22.14 17.16
C ILE A 38 13.28 22.68 17.69
N ALA A 39 14.18 21.83 18.17
CA ALA A 39 15.49 22.24 18.65
C ALA A 39 16.36 22.88 17.55
N LEU A 40 16.32 22.34 16.33
CA LEU A 40 16.99 22.94 15.18
C LEU A 40 16.38 24.30 14.83
N ALA A 41 15.05 24.39 14.82
CA ALA A 41 14.33 25.63 14.55
C ALA A 41 14.68 26.72 15.58
N THR A 42 14.73 26.39 16.87
CA THR A 42 15.10 27.35 17.93
C THR A 42 16.55 27.82 17.80
N VAL A 43 17.50 26.92 17.53
CA VAL A 43 18.91 27.29 17.28
C VAL A 43 19.04 28.24 16.09
N ILE A 44 18.34 27.96 14.98
CA ILE A 44 18.33 28.81 13.79
C ILE A 44 17.79 30.21 14.13
N SER A 45 16.69 30.29 14.90
CA SER A 45 16.12 31.56 15.34
C SER A 45 17.05 32.34 16.28
N LEU A 46 17.73 31.67 17.23
CA LEU A 46 18.67 32.30 18.15
C LEU A 46 19.89 32.89 17.42
N LEU A 47 20.39 32.18 16.41
CA LEU A 47 21.50 32.63 15.56
C LEU A 47 21.08 33.67 14.51
N LYS A 48 19.80 34.04 14.44
CA LYS A 48 19.23 34.96 13.43
C LYS A 48 19.59 34.57 11.99
N LEU A 49 19.60 33.27 11.72
CA LEU A 49 19.86 32.74 10.39
C LEU A 49 18.68 33.04 9.43
N PRO A 50 18.90 32.96 8.11
CA PRO A 50 17.86 33.19 7.11
C PRO A 50 16.60 32.33 7.34
N ASN A 51 15.42 32.92 7.15
CA ASN A 51 14.13 32.25 7.33
C ASN A 51 13.97 31.01 6.44
N ILE A 52 14.63 30.96 5.28
CA ILE A 52 14.59 29.79 4.40
C ILE A 52 15.12 28.54 5.11
N LEU A 53 16.15 28.67 5.95
CA LEU A 53 16.73 27.56 6.71
C LEU A 53 15.80 27.09 7.82
N PHE A 54 15.04 28.01 8.43
CA PHE A 54 14.03 27.68 9.44
C PHE A 54 12.90 26.84 8.83
N TYR A 55 12.36 27.27 7.69
CA TYR A 55 11.30 26.52 7.02
C TYR A 55 11.79 25.19 6.49
N LEU A 56 13.00 25.14 5.93
CA LEU A 56 13.63 23.90 5.48
C LEU A 56 13.84 22.93 6.64
N SER A 57 14.35 23.38 7.78
CA SER A 57 14.62 22.51 8.92
C SER A 57 13.34 21.86 9.43
N LEU A 58 12.26 22.63 9.57
CA LEU A 58 10.95 22.09 9.98
C LEU A 58 10.35 21.17 8.92
N ALA A 59 10.38 21.56 7.65
CA ALA A 59 9.81 20.78 6.55
C ALA A 59 10.53 19.45 6.32
N LEU A 60 11.84 19.38 6.59
CA LEU A 60 12.62 18.15 6.41
C LEU A 60 12.53 17.21 7.62
N THR A 61 12.26 17.73 8.82
CA THR A 61 12.26 16.93 10.05
C THR A 61 10.85 16.50 10.45
N VAL A 62 9.91 17.45 10.55
CA VAL A 62 8.59 17.21 11.17
C VAL A 62 7.68 16.34 10.28
N PRO A 63 7.44 16.66 8.99
CA PRO A 63 6.56 15.85 8.14
C PRO A 63 7.01 14.39 7.99
N PRO A 64 8.29 14.08 7.69
CA PRO A 64 8.74 12.69 7.58
C PRO A 64 8.62 11.91 8.89
N ALA A 65 9.00 12.55 10.02
CA ALA A 65 8.85 11.93 11.34
C ALA A 65 7.39 11.63 11.67
N PHE A 66 6.48 12.55 11.33
CA PHE A 66 5.05 12.39 11.55
C PHE A 66 4.47 11.26 10.70
N VAL A 67 4.75 11.24 9.39
CA VAL A 67 4.27 10.20 8.46
C VAL A 67 4.74 8.81 8.89
N TYR A 68 5.99 8.69 9.31
CA TYR A 68 6.53 7.43 9.85
C TYR A 68 5.86 7.02 11.17
N GLY A 69 5.63 7.98 12.07
CA GLY A 69 5.02 7.75 13.37
C GLY A 69 3.58 7.21 13.31
N ILE A 70 2.80 7.68 12.33
CA ILE A 70 1.41 7.25 12.12
C ILE A 70 1.28 6.02 11.21
N LYS A 71 2.40 5.41 10.79
CA LYS A 71 2.45 4.25 9.89
C LYS A 71 1.77 4.50 8.53
N LYS A 72 1.78 5.74 8.04
CA LYS A 72 1.24 6.11 6.71
C LYS A 72 2.25 5.92 5.59
N ASP A 73 3.49 5.61 5.92
CA ASP A 73 4.57 5.29 5.00
C ASP A 73 4.24 4.11 4.09
N GLU A 74 3.64 3.05 4.64
CA GLU A 74 3.25 1.85 3.89
C GLU A 74 2.16 2.14 2.85
N ASP A 75 1.09 2.83 3.27
CA ASP A 75 -0.01 3.25 2.38
C ASP A 75 0.50 4.16 1.25
N ILE A 76 1.33 5.15 1.59
CA ILE A 76 1.90 6.09 0.63
C ILE A 76 2.80 5.37 -0.37
N LYS A 77 3.62 4.43 0.11
CA LYS A 77 4.48 3.60 -0.75
C LYS A 77 3.66 2.76 -1.71
N GLU A 78 2.57 2.16 -1.26
CA GLU A 78 1.67 1.37 -2.12
C GLU A 78 1.05 2.24 -3.21
N ILE A 79 0.54 3.43 -2.85
CA ILE A 79 -0.05 4.38 -3.81
C ILE A 79 0.98 4.87 -4.83
N ILE A 80 2.18 5.25 -4.38
CA ILE A 80 3.26 5.71 -5.27
C ILE A 80 3.67 4.58 -6.21
N THR A 81 3.87 3.38 -5.67
CA THR A 81 4.24 2.20 -6.47
C THR A 81 3.18 1.90 -7.51
N PHE A 82 1.90 1.93 -7.13
CA PHE A 82 0.79 1.72 -8.05
C PHE A 82 0.70 2.78 -9.15
N LYS A 83 0.93 4.06 -8.82
CA LYS A 83 0.90 5.15 -9.81
C LYS A 83 2.07 5.12 -10.78
N LEU A 84 3.26 4.73 -10.32
CA LEU A 84 4.47 4.70 -11.14
C LEU A 84 4.59 3.42 -11.97
N LYS A 85 4.07 2.30 -11.43
CA LYS A 85 4.07 1.03 -12.15
C LYS A 85 2.83 0.98 -13.03
N VAL A 86 2.99 1.27 -14.32
CA VAL A 86 1.96 0.97 -15.34
C VAL A 86 1.74 -0.55 -15.30
N GLN A 87 0.68 -0.96 -14.62
CA GLN A 87 0.38 -2.36 -14.40
C GLN A 87 -0.65 -2.78 -15.44
N GLU A 88 -0.19 -3.35 -16.55
CA GLU A 88 -1.06 -4.12 -17.44
C GLU A 88 -1.59 -5.30 -16.64
N ARG A 89 -2.86 -5.24 -16.24
CA ARG A 89 -3.54 -6.36 -15.61
C ARG A 89 -3.96 -7.27 -16.75
N ALA A 90 -3.13 -8.26 -17.05
CA ALA A 90 -3.54 -9.35 -17.91
C ALA A 90 -4.69 -10.08 -17.21
N TYR A 91 -5.92 -9.84 -17.64
CA TYR A 91 -7.08 -10.59 -17.20
C TYR A 91 -7.07 -11.93 -17.92
N GLN A 92 -7.56 -13.00 -17.28
CA GLN A 92 -7.69 -14.31 -17.95
C GLN A 92 -8.52 -14.24 -19.24
N THR A 93 -9.33 -13.19 -19.41
CA THR A 93 -10.09 -12.90 -20.62
C THR A 93 -9.27 -12.36 -21.80
N GLU A 94 -8.01 -11.94 -21.59
CA GLU A 94 -7.14 -11.45 -22.66
C GLU A 94 -6.32 -12.57 -23.35
N TYR A 95 -6.32 -13.79 -22.78
CA TYR A 95 -5.66 -14.96 -23.37
C TYR A 95 -6.62 -16.01 -23.96
N GLU A 96 -7.94 -15.79 -23.89
CA GLU A 96 -8.94 -16.66 -24.52
C GLU A 96 -9.72 -15.90 -25.60
N SER A 97 -9.08 -15.56 -26.72
CA SER A 97 -9.85 -15.21 -27.91
C SER A 97 -9.25 -15.64 -29.25
N GLU A 98 -8.27 -16.56 -29.28
CA GLU A 98 -7.84 -17.19 -30.53
C GLU A 98 -7.48 -18.68 -30.36
N GLU A 99 -8.31 -19.43 -29.62
CA GLU A 99 -8.45 -20.85 -29.98
C GLU A 99 -9.47 -20.93 -31.11
N THR A 100 -8.94 -20.99 -32.33
CA THR A 100 -9.66 -21.42 -33.52
C THR A 100 -10.55 -22.60 -33.13
N HIS A 101 -11.87 -22.39 -33.17
CA HIS A 101 -12.87 -23.42 -32.97
C HIS A 101 -12.45 -24.68 -33.73
N GLY A 102 -11.94 -25.67 -32.99
CA GLY A 102 -11.80 -27.02 -33.50
C GLY A 102 -13.19 -27.45 -33.98
N PRO A 103 -13.35 -27.94 -35.21
CA PRO A 103 -14.65 -28.27 -35.73
C PRO A 103 -15.15 -29.51 -34.97
N PHE A 104 -15.89 -29.31 -33.89
CA PHE A 104 -16.77 -30.33 -33.34
C PHE A 104 -17.90 -30.52 -34.36
N ILE A 105 -17.57 -31.24 -35.43
CA ILE A 105 -18.54 -31.81 -36.36
C ILE A 105 -19.01 -33.10 -35.69
N PRO A 106 -20.24 -33.16 -35.15
CA PRO A 106 -20.80 -34.43 -34.70
C PRO A 106 -20.85 -35.38 -35.91
N GLN A 107 -20.21 -36.55 -35.80
CA GLN A 107 -20.28 -37.56 -36.86
C GLN A 107 -21.74 -38.02 -36.99
N LYS A 108 -22.28 -37.91 -38.21
CA LYS A 108 -23.63 -38.35 -38.56
C LYS A 108 -23.74 -39.86 -38.35
N GLY A 109 -24.33 -40.29 -37.23
CA GLY A 109 -24.55 -41.70 -36.94
C GLY A 109 -24.98 -42.07 -35.53
N VAL A 110 -24.87 -41.17 -34.54
CA VAL A 110 -25.34 -41.48 -33.18
C VAL A 110 -26.81 -41.09 -33.05
N HIS A 111 -27.68 -42.09 -33.08
CA HIS A 111 -29.10 -41.96 -32.76
C HIS A 111 -29.27 -42.34 -31.28
N GLU A 112 -29.47 -41.36 -30.42
CA GLU A 112 -29.91 -41.64 -29.04
C GLU A 112 -31.36 -42.10 -29.11
N TRP A 113 -31.59 -43.37 -28.73
CA TRP A 113 -32.91 -43.95 -28.67
C TRP A 113 -33.57 -43.50 -27.36
N ASN A 114 -34.70 -42.80 -27.45
CA ASN A 114 -35.51 -42.49 -26.27
C ASN A 114 -36.32 -43.74 -25.88
N ASP A 115 -36.01 -44.32 -24.73
CA ASP A 115 -36.88 -45.31 -24.07
C ASP A 115 -38.26 -44.69 -23.76
N PRO A 116 -39.37 -45.33 -24.17
CA PRO A 116 -40.69 -44.92 -23.74
C PRO A 116 -41.06 -45.56 -22.39
N ASN A 117 -41.14 -44.69 -21.38
CA ASN A 117 -41.78 -44.83 -20.06
C ASN A 117 -41.16 -45.76 -19.02
#